data_AF-A0A383ELX3-F1
#
_entry.id   AF-A0A383ELX3-F1
#
_cell.length_a   1.000
_cell.length_b   1.000
_cell.length_c   1.000
_cell.angle_alpha   90.00
_cell.angle_beta   90.00
_cell.angle_gamma   90.00
#
_symmetry.space_group_name_H-M   'P 1'
#
loop_
_entity.id
_entity.type
_entity.pdbx_description
1 polymer ?
#
loop_
_entity_poly.entity_id
_entity_poly.type
_entity_poly.pdbx_seq_one_letter_code
_entity_poly.pdbx_strand_id
1 'polypeptide(L)' 'MQSYGYGEIRTPVFENTELFIRGIGTDTDIVNKEMFSWVDQGGNALTLKPELTAPVIRAYIQNQLGKQ' A
#
# COMPACT_ATOMS: atom_id res chain seq x y z
N MET A 1 5.85 21.94 0.92
CA MET A 1 4.97 21.11 0.07
C MET A 1 4.00 21.97 -0.73
N GLN A 2 3.16 22.79 -0.08
CA GLN A 2 2.17 23.61 -0.78
C GLN A 2 2.77 24.58 -1.81
N SER A 3 3.89 25.25 -1.48
CA SER A 3 4.59 26.16 -2.40
C SER A 3 5.22 25.48 -3.63
N TYR A 4 5.29 24.15 -3.63
CA TYR A 4 5.83 23.35 -4.73
C TYR A 4 4.74 22.55 -5.47
N GLY A 5 3.46 22.86 -5.22
CA GLY A 5 2.32 22.20 -5.89
C GLY A 5 1.99 20.78 -5.42
N TYR A 6 2.58 20.32 -4.31
CA TYR A 6 2.26 19.00 -3.75
C TYR A 6 0.94 19.04 -2.98
N GLY A 7 0.04 18.09 -3.28
CA GLY A 7 -1.18 17.82 -2.53
C GLY A 7 -1.02 16.65 -1.55
N GLU A 8 -1.77 16.67 -0.45
CA GLU A 8 -1.81 15.54 0.49
C GLU A 8 -2.60 14.38 -0.10
N ILE A 9 -2.11 13.16 0.10
CA ILE A 9 -2.86 11.92 -0.15
C ILE A 9 -2.92 11.09 1.14
N ARG A 10 -4.12 10.61 1.47
CA ARG A 10 -4.32 9.68 2.59
C ARG A 10 -4.79 8.34 2.06
N THR A 11 -4.02 7.30 2.37
CA THR A 11 -4.32 5.92 2.01
C THR A 11 -4.77 5.14 3.24
N PRO A 12 -5.57 4.07 3.07
CA PRO A 12 -5.95 3.15 4.14
C PRO A 12 -4.75 2.68 4.98
N VAL A 13 -5.00 2.30 6.23
CA VAL A 13 -3.95 1.76 7.13
C VAL A 13 -3.64 0.29 6.80
N PHE A 14 -4.62 -0.44 6.27
CA PHE A 14 -4.50 -1.82 5.83
C PHE A 14 -4.72 -1.93 4.32
N GLU A 15 -4.05 -2.88 3.69
CA GLU A 15 -4.21 -3.23 2.28
C GLU A 15 -4.20 -4.75 2.14
N ASN A 16 -4.59 -5.26 0.96
CA ASN A 16 -4.36 -6.66 0.63
C ASN A 16 -2.86 -6.99 0.69
N THR A 17 -2.51 -8.08 1.36
CA THR A 17 -1.11 -8.52 1.53
C THR A 17 -0.35 -8.64 0.19
N GLU A 18 -1.05 -9.06 -0.86
CA GLU A 18 -0.49 -9.21 -2.21
C GLU A 18 0.07 -7.91 -2.78
N LEU A 19 -0.47 -6.74 -2.38
CA LEU A 19 0.05 -5.43 -2.81
C LEU A 19 1.52 -5.26 -2.40
N PHE A 20 1.87 -5.65 -1.18
CA PHE A 20 3.22 -5.49 -0.64
C PHE A 20 4.16 -6.58 -1.13
N ILE A 21 3.68 -7.83 -1.25
CA ILE A 21 4.49 -8.93 -1.80
C ILE A 21 4.95 -8.60 -3.22
N ARG A 22 4.05 -8.10 -4.07
CA ARG A 22 4.37 -7.72 -5.45
C ARG A 22 5.20 -6.43 -5.54
N GLY A 23 4.90 -5.44 -4.69
CA GLY A 23 5.53 -4.12 -4.75
C GLY A 23 6.94 -4.07 -4.16
N ILE A 24 7.15 -4.73 -3.02
CA ILE A 24 8.43 -4.71 -2.27
C ILE A 24 9.32 -5.86 -2.71
N GLY A 25 8.74 -7.02 -2.99
CA GLY A 25 9.44 -8.24 -3.39
C GLY A 25 9.54 -9.27 -2.27
N THR A 26 9.35 -10.54 -2.64
CA THR A 26 9.28 -11.69 -1.73
C THR A 26 10.54 -11.92 -0.90
N ASP A 27 11.70 -11.54 -1.42
CA ASP A 27 12.98 -11.88 -0.80
C ASP A 27 13.48 -10.82 0.18
N THR A 28 12.66 -9.80 0.45
CA THR A 28 13.00 -8.73 1.38
C THR A 28 12.68 -9.12 2.82
N ASP A 29 13.46 -8.59 3.77
CA ASP A 29 13.18 -8.79 5.20
C ASP A 29 11.82 -8.18 5.59
N ILE A 30 11.39 -7.09 4.93
CA ILE A 30 10.07 -6.51 5.14
C ILE A 30 8.98 -7.56 4.92
N VAL A 31 8.97 -8.21 3.75
CA VAL A 31 7.96 -9.20 3.40
C VAL A 31 8.08 -10.46 4.26
N ASN A 32 9.30 -10.88 4.61
CA ASN A 32 9.52 -12.14 5.31
C ASN A 32 9.36 -12.06 6.83
N LYS A 33 9.62 -10.91 7.46
CA LYS A 33 9.80 -10.81 8.92
C LYS A 33 9.04 -9.65 9.57
N GLU A 34 8.69 -8.61 8.82
CA GLU A 34 8.24 -7.34 9.41
C GLU A 34 6.76 -7.01 9.11
N MET A 35 6.14 -7.67 8.13
CA MET A 35 4.73 -7.45 7.81
C MET A 35 3.79 -7.99 8.89
N PHE A 36 3.01 -7.10 9.50
CA PHE A 36 1.89 -7.45 10.36
C PHE A 36 0.67 -7.83 9.50
N SER A 37 0.47 -9.13 9.29
CA SER A 37 -0.56 -9.67 8.40
C SER A 37 -1.53 -10.62 9.12
N TRP A 38 -2.80 -10.62 8.71
CA TRP A 38 -3.82 -11.53 9.21
C TRP A 38 -4.86 -11.84 8.13
N VAL A 39 -5.68 -12.87 8.39
CA VAL A 39 -6.85 -13.18 7.57
C VAL A 39 -8.08 -12.60 8.26
N ASP A 40 -8.86 -11.80 7.54
CA ASP A 40 -10.11 -11.24 8.07
C ASP A 40 -11.24 -12.30 8.13
N GLN A 41 -12.40 -11.92 8.66
CA GLN A 41 -13.57 -12.81 8.76
C GLN A 41 -14.12 -13.25 7.38
N GLY A 42 -13.78 -12.54 6.31
CA GLY A 42 -14.15 -12.86 4.93
C GLY A 42 -13.13 -13.74 4.20
N GLY A 43 -12.02 -14.10 4.84
CA GLY A 43 -10.95 -14.89 4.22
C GLY A 43 -9.92 -14.06 3.44
N ASN A 44 -9.96 -12.73 3.53
CA ASN A 44 -9.00 -11.87 2.85
C ASN A 44 -7.70 -11.75 3.65
N ALA A 45 -6.56 -11.90 2.96
CA ALA A 45 -5.25 -11.63 3.54
C ALA A 45 -4.98 -10.12 3.58
N LEU A 46 -4.96 -9.55 4.78
CA LEU A 46 -4.72 -8.13 5.02
C LEU A 46 -3.38 -7.91 5.72
N THR A 47 -2.76 -6.78 5.44
CA THR A 47 -1.50 -6.36 6.06
C THR A 47 -1.58 -4.90 6.47
N LEU A 48 -1.15 -4.56 7.69
CA LEU A 48 -0.89 -3.17 8.08
C LEU A 48 0.22 -2.64 7.18
N LYS A 49 0.01 -1.48 6.55
CA LYS A 49 0.98 -0.95 5.59
C LYS A 49 2.38 -0.82 6.22
N PRO A 50 3.38 -1.55 5.73
CA PRO A 50 4.76 -1.44 6.24
C PRO A 50 5.46 -0.19 5.68
N GLU A 51 4.93 0.37 4.60
CA GLU A 51 5.45 1.55 3.90
C GLU A 51 4.32 2.33 3.20
N LEU A 52 4.63 3.42 2.49
CA LEU A 52 3.63 4.38 1.98
C LEU A 52 3.50 4.44 0.45
N THR A 53 4.51 4.00 -0.30
CA THR A 53 4.64 4.10 -1.75
C THR A 53 3.63 3.21 -2.48
N ALA A 54 3.56 1.92 -2.16
CA ALA A 54 2.66 0.98 -2.82
C ALA A 54 1.18 1.36 -2.62
N PRO A 55 0.71 1.76 -1.42
CA PRO A 55 -0.65 2.27 -1.23
C PRO A 55 -0.96 3.51 -2.08
N VAL A 56 0.02 4.42 -2.26
CA VAL A 56 -0.13 5.64 -3.07
C VAL A 56 -0.27 5.29 -4.56
N ILE A 57 0.61 4.46 -5.10
CA ILE A 57 0.53 4.02 -6.50
C ILE A 57 -0.76 3.25 -6.77
N ARG A 58 -1.16 2.36 -5.85
CA ARG A 58 -2.44 1.64 -5.93
C ARG A 58 -3.62 2.60 -6.00
N ALA A 59 -3.67 3.60 -5.11
CA ALA A 59 -4.74 4.60 -5.11
C ALA A 59 -4.72 5.48 -6.37
N TYR A 60 -3.54 5.84 -6.87
CA TYR A 60 -3.37 6.63 -8.08
C TYR A 60 -3.94 5.93 -9.32
N ILE A 61 -3.63 4.64 -9.49
CA ILE A 61 -4.13 3.82 -10.58
C ILE A 61 -5.64 3.57 -10.42
N GLN A 62 -6.07 3.15 -9.23
CA GLN A 62 -7.47 2.81 -8.93
C GLN A 62 -8.42 3.98 -9.21
N ASN A 63 -8.02 5.20 -8.85
CA ASN A 63 -8.85 6.40 -9.01
C ASN A 63 -8.49 7.23 -10.26
N GLN A 64 -7.60 6.73 -11.12
CA GLN A 64 -7.18 7.38 -12.36
C GLN A 64 -6.71 8.84 -12.15
N LEU A 65 -5.98 9.10 -11.06
CA LEU A 65 -5.60 10.46 -10.65
C LEU A 65 -4.66 11.17 -11.64
N GLY A 66 -4.09 10.43 -12.60
CA GLY A 66 -3.28 10.96 -13.69
C GLY A 66 -4.05 11.41 -14.94
N LYS A 67 -5.35 11.10 -15.03
CA LYS A 67 -6.19 11.59 -16.12
C LYS A 67 -6.76 12.95 -15.73
N GLN A 68 -6.00 14.00 -16.06
CA GLN A 68 -6.50 15.38 -16.13
C GLN A 68 -6.48 15.86 -17.57
#